data_AF-A0A4Z1CJH3-F1
#
_entry.id   AF-A0A4Z1CJH3-F1
#
_cell.length_a   1.000
_cell.length_b   1.000
_cell.length_c   1.000
_cell.angle_alpha   90.00
_cell.angle_beta   90.00
_cell.angle_gamma   90.00
#
_symmetry.space_group_name_H-M   'P 1'
#
loop_
_entity.id
_entity.type
_entity.pdbx_description
1 polymer ?
#
loop_
_entity_poly.entity_id
_entity_poly.type
_entity_poly.pdbx_seq_one_letter_code
_entity_poly.pdbx_strand_id
1 'polypeptide(L)'
;MIPEAGHVTMTEDSFGSGVRFLEVWRDWQNSRPRPGTCLHFVAAASGPLHREELLKAVEGQTELEPLAQELCDHYPAVATGTHRLVLDRGRVRLTLCFGDLTDACATDDVGQRAQPRVAVIGAGIAGCLLANNLAGRGIETTLIDAADTVAAGASGNRQGALYVKLGVDYNDQTELALSALLFSQRFYRQFKGQGWHPTGLVQLVYNASEADRQARFLAKNQYPPAVFQPVTAEQASQLAGIPIPHGGLWFPESGWLQPDILCNALTDQPLITQRMNFPVARLAADAAGWRIISTSGEALCFDRVIICAGPNTPELIPVAGEFRMKAIRGQITEVPETLINPPSLVVCGPGYVNPAHRGSALVGATFDLHNSDPEVAQASDRENLKMLAELLPSALDKTGLDDLSSQVRGRVAFRCTTHDYQPIAGPMKSRDGEVIEGVYLFTGLGSKGLTYSPLLAEYLADLLTGQPCCLPTNLVRRLETGRCHKPVKD
;
A
#
# COMPACT_ATOMS: atom_id res chain seq x y z
N MET A 1 -22.53 -21.08 -15.23
CA MET A 1 -21.50 -22.12 -15.36
C MET A 1 -20.20 -21.59 -14.80
N ILE A 2 -19.45 -22.38 -14.03
CA ILE A 2 -18.17 -21.94 -13.45
C ILE A 2 -17.08 -22.19 -14.48
N PRO A 3 -16.24 -21.19 -14.79
CA PRO A 3 -15.18 -21.35 -15.76
C PRO A 3 -14.10 -22.29 -15.23
N GLU A 4 -13.38 -22.96 -16.14
CA GLU A 4 -12.27 -23.84 -15.78
C GLU A 4 -11.07 -23.10 -15.18
N ALA A 5 -10.91 -21.82 -15.54
CA ALA A 5 -9.93 -20.87 -15.03
C ALA A 5 -10.45 -19.43 -15.25
N GLY A 6 -9.94 -18.45 -14.50
CA GLY A 6 -10.30 -17.04 -14.69
C GLY A 6 -11.35 -16.55 -13.70
N HIS A 7 -12.42 -15.91 -14.17
CA HIS A 7 -13.34 -15.23 -13.26
C HIS A 7 -14.80 -15.27 -13.74
N VAL A 8 -15.72 -15.08 -12.79
CA VAL A 8 -17.15 -14.82 -13.04
C VAL A 8 -17.48 -13.46 -12.49
N THR A 9 -18.08 -12.59 -13.30
CA THR A 9 -18.50 -11.24 -12.86
C THR A 9 -20.01 -11.17 -12.78
N MET A 10 -20.51 -10.62 -11.67
CA MET A 10 -21.89 -10.21 -11.50
C MET A 10 -21.93 -8.72 -11.16
N THR A 11 -22.83 -8.00 -11.80
CA THR A 11 -23.07 -6.58 -11.55
C THR A 11 -24.52 -6.38 -11.15
N GLU A 12 -24.74 -5.63 -10.08
CA GLU A 12 -26.07 -5.28 -9.56
C GLU A 12 -26.18 -3.77 -9.41
N ASP A 13 -27.35 -3.21 -9.71
CA ASP A 13 -27.61 -1.77 -9.60
C ASP A 13 -27.72 -1.32 -8.13
N SER A 14 -27.92 -2.26 -7.20
CA SER A 14 -28.03 -1.97 -5.76
C SER A 14 -27.53 -3.12 -4.91
N PHE A 15 -26.68 -2.81 -3.93
CA PHE A 15 -26.21 -3.76 -2.92
C PHE A 15 -27.29 -4.09 -1.88
N GLY A 16 -28.23 -3.16 -1.63
CA GLY A 16 -29.30 -3.34 -0.65
C GLY A 16 -28.79 -3.76 0.73
N SER A 17 -29.32 -4.86 1.25
CA SER A 17 -28.93 -5.45 2.54
C SER A 17 -27.68 -6.33 2.49
N GLY A 18 -27.09 -6.53 1.31
CA GLY A 18 -25.98 -7.46 1.09
C GLY A 18 -26.38 -8.95 1.06
N VAL A 19 -27.62 -9.31 1.42
CA VAL A 19 -28.09 -10.72 1.46
C VAL A 19 -27.91 -11.41 0.11
N ARG A 20 -28.24 -10.72 -1.00
CA ARG A 20 -28.07 -11.28 -2.34
C ARG A 20 -26.61 -11.64 -2.66
N PHE A 21 -25.67 -10.77 -2.28
CA PHE A 21 -24.25 -11.05 -2.43
C PHE A 21 -23.83 -12.28 -1.60
N LEU A 22 -24.31 -12.39 -0.35
CA LEU A 22 -24.01 -13.51 0.53
C LEU A 22 -24.57 -14.84 -0.01
N GLU A 23 -25.78 -14.84 -0.56
CA GLU A 23 -26.35 -16.02 -1.25
C GLU A 23 -25.50 -16.43 -2.45
N VAL A 24 -25.10 -15.47 -3.30
CA VAL A 24 -24.23 -15.73 -4.46
C VAL A 24 -22.87 -16.27 -4.01
N TRP A 25 -22.29 -15.72 -2.95
CA TRP A 25 -21.03 -16.21 -2.39
C TRP A 25 -21.19 -17.64 -1.83
N ARG A 26 -22.23 -17.92 -1.05
CA ARG A 26 -22.52 -19.27 -0.57
C ARG A 26 -22.64 -20.25 -1.74
N ASP A 27 -23.42 -19.90 -2.76
CA ASP A 27 -23.64 -20.75 -3.92
C ASP A 27 -22.34 -20.96 -4.71
N TRP A 28 -21.50 -19.92 -4.82
CA TRP A 28 -20.14 -20.02 -5.34
C TRP A 28 -19.30 -21.03 -4.54
N GLN A 29 -19.26 -20.96 -3.21
CA GLN A 29 -18.51 -21.94 -2.40
C GLN A 29 -19.05 -23.37 -2.56
N ASN A 30 -20.38 -23.53 -2.53
CA ASN A 30 -21.05 -24.83 -2.70
C ASN A 30 -20.75 -25.49 -4.04
N SER A 31 -20.48 -24.67 -5.05
CA SER A 31 -20.14 -25.14 -6.38
C SER A 31 -18.69 -25.63 -6.55
N ARG A 32 -17.86 -25.49 -5.50
CA ARG A 32 -16.46 -25.98 -5.42
C ARG A 32 -15.59 -25.48 -6.59
N PRO A 33 -15.42 -24.15 -6.72
CA PRO A 33 -14.63 -23.55 -7.78
C PRO A 33 -13.19 -24.03 -7.76
N ARG A 34 -12.59 -24.21 -8.94
CA ARG A 34 -11.19 -24.65 -9.07
C ARG A 34 -10.23 -23.58 -8.51
N PRO A 35 -9.05 -23.96 -7.99
CA PRO A 35 -8.01 -23.00 -7.61
C PRO A 35 -7.70 -22.01 -8.75
N GLY A 36 -7.48 -20.74 -8.42
CA GLY A 36 -7.22 -19.69 -9.41
C GLY A 36 -8.47 -19.14 -10.12
N THR A 37 -9.68 -19.58 -9.73
CA THR A 37 -10.92 -18.94 -10.16
C THR A 37 -11.44 -17.93 -9.14
N CYS A 38 -12.04 -16.84 -9.61
CA CYS A 38 -12.55 -15.76 -8.74
C CYS A 38 -13.99 -15.36 -9.10
N LEU A 39 -14.83 -15.17 -8.09
CA LEU A 39 -16.08 -14.44 -8.21
C LEU A 39 -15.81 -12.95 -8.03
N HIS A 40 -16.27 -12.13 -8.98
CA HIS A 40 -16.37 -10.68 -8.84
C HIS A 40 -17.85 -10.32 -8.70
N PHE A 41 -18.15 -9.53 -7.68
CA PHE A 41 -19.46 -8.94 -7.49
C PHE A 41 -19.30 -7.42 -7.43
N VAL A 42 -20.03 -6.70 -8.26
CA VAL A 42 -19.96 -5.25 -8.40
C VAL A 42 -21.32 -4.68 -8.09
N ALA A 43 -21.40 -3.72 -7.18
CA ALA A 43 -22.68 -3.08 -6.86
C ALA A 43 -22.53 -1.62 -6.44
N ALA A 44 -23.54 -0.82 -6.77
CA ALA A 44 -23.74 0.49 -6.16
C ALA A 44 -24.42 0.36 -4.79
N ALA A 45 -24.04 1.23 -3.87
CA ALA A 45 -24.67 1.35 -2.56
C ALA A 45 -24.94 2.84 -2.29
N SER A 46 -26.13 3.28 -2.66
CA SER A 46 -26.61 4.65 -2.44
C SER A 46 -26.96 4.95 -0.99
N GLY A 47 -27.29 3.91 -0.21
CA GLY A 47 -27.47 3.95 1.25
C GLY A 47 -26.58 2.90 1.92
N PRO A 48 -25.26 3.12 2.00
CA PRO A 48 -24.33 2.12 2.56
C PRO A 48 -24.63 1.85 4.03
N LEU A 49 -24.81 0.57 4.35
CA LEU A 49 -25.13 0.11 5.70
C LEU A 49 -23.95 0.25 6.66
N HIS A 50 -24.25 0.41 7.94
CA HIS A 50 -23.32 0.16 9.03
C HIS A 50 -23.09 -1.34 9.22
N ARG A 51 -21.92 -1.71 9.75
CA ARG A 51 -21.51 -3.12 9.95
C ARG A 51 -22.53 -3.94 10.74
N GLU A 52 -23.16 -3.35 11.76
CA GLU A 52 -24.16 -4.03 12.59
C GLU A 52 -25.42 -4.40 11.80
N GLU A 53 -25.77 -3.63 10.78
CA GLU A 53 -26.96 -3.87 9.96
C GLU A 53 -26.77 -5.05 9.01
N LEU A 54 -25.53 -5.29 8.55
CA LEU A 54 -25.19 -6.44 7.73
C LEU A 54 -25.40 -7.77 8.48
N LEU A 55 -24.99 -7.83 9.76
CA LEU A 55 -25.22 -9.02 10.58
C LEU A 55 -26.71 -9.23 10.90
N LYS A 56 -27.42 -8.14 11.25
CA LYS A 56 -28.87 -8.19 11.49
C LYS A 56 -29.66 -8.68 10.27
N ALA A 57 -29.23 -8.33 9.06
CA ALA A 57 -29.90 -8.72 7.83
C ALA A 57 -29.94 -10.25 7.59
N VAL A 58 -29.05 -11.00 8.23
CA VAL A 58 -28.95 -12.46 8.10
C VAL A 58 -29.23 -13.21 9.41
N GLU A 59 -29.76 -12.55 10.43
CA GLU A 59 -30.03 -13.17 11.73
C GLU A 59 -30.93 -14.40 11.59
N GLY A 60 -30.46 -15.56 12.07
CA GLY A 60 -31.17 -16.84 11.97
C GLY A 60 -30.89 -17.61 10.67
N GLN A 61 -30.10 -17.06 9.75
CA GLN A 61 -29.66 -17.74 8.53
C GLN A 61 -28.27 -18.34 8.72
N THR A 62 -28.21 -19.48 9.41
CA THR A 62 -26.96 -20.16 9.84
C THR A 62 -25.91 -20.38 8.75
N GLU A 63 -26.29 -20.52 7.48
CA GLU A 63 -25.35 -20.65 6.36
C GLU A 63 -24.70 -19.32 5.94
N LEU A 64 -25.38 -18.19 6.14
CA LEU A 64 -24.92 -16.87 5.71
C LEU A 64 -24.19 -16.11 6.83
N GLU A 65 -24.48 -16.41 8.10
CA GLU A 65 -23.86 -15.74 9.25
C GLU A 65 -22.32 -15.74 9.21
N PRO A 66 -21.61 -16.84 8.87
CA PRO A 66 -20.15 -16.81 8.76
C PRO A 66 -19.65 -15.90 7.63
N LEU A 67 -20.35 -15.89 6.49
CA LEU A 67 -20.00 -15.03 5.34
C LEU A 67 -20.25 -13.55 5.65
N ALA A 68 -21.36 -13.26 6.33
CA ALA A 68 -21.68 -11.92 6.80
C ALA A 68 -20.65 -11.41 7.82
N GLN A 69 -20.15 -12.28 8.71
CA GLN A 69 -19.09 -11.91 9.64
C GLN A 69 -17.80 -11.52 8.92
N GLU A 70 -17.36 -12.32 7.94
CA GLU A 70 -16.17 -11.98 7.14
C GLU A 70 -16.38 -10.67 6.36
N LEU A 71 -17.55 -10.49 5.73
CA LEU A 71 -17.92 -9.25 5.07
C LEU A 71 -17.84 -8.05 6.03
N CYS A 72 -18.37 -8.16 7.24
CA CYS A 72 -18.32 -7.12 8.27
C CYS A 72 -16.90 -6.76 8.69
N ASP A 73 -16.05 -7.76 8.89
CA ASP A 73 -14.64 -7.58 9.25
C ASP A 73 -13.87 -6.82 8.16
N HIS A 74 -14.34 -6.94 6.90
CA HIS A 74 -13.76 -6.32 5.71
C HIS A 74 -14.60 -5.15 5.19
N TYR A 75 -15.64 -4.72 5.90
CA TYR A 75 -16.50 -3.65 5.42
C TYR A 75 -15.80 -2.29 5.57
N PRO A 76 -15.73 -1.47 4.52
CA PRO A 76 -15.05 -0.17 4.56
C PRO A 76 -15.75 0.79 5.54
N ALA A 77 -15.03 1.81 5.98
CA ALA A 77 -15.69 2.98 6.54
C ALA A 77 -16.59 3.61 5.48
N VAL A 78 -17.73 4.17 5.88
CA VAL A 78 -18.73 4.77 4.99
C VAL A 78 -18.24 6.12 4.46
N ALA A 79 -17.29 6.08 3.54
CA ALA A 79 -16.75 7.22 2.83
C ALA A 79 -17.04 7.07 1.33
N THR A 80 -17.45 8.14 0.66
CA THR A 80 -17.74 8.15 -0.78
C THR A 80 -16.57 7.59 -1.59
N GLY A 81 -16.88 6.86 -2.67
CA GLY A 81 -15.89 6.31 -3.59
C GLY A 81 -16.08 4.82 -3.87
N THR A 82 -15.11 4.23 -4.57
CA THR A 82 -15.10 2.81 -4.93
C THR A 82 -14.25 2.01 -3.95
N HIS A 83 -14.84 0.96 -3.36
CA HIS A 83 -14.20 0.14 -2.34
C HIS A 83 -14.10 -1.31 -2.81
N ARG A 84 -12.88 -1.79 -3.02
CA ARG A 84 -12.62 -3.23 -3.17
C ARG A 84 -12.53 -3.91 -1.81
N LEU A 85 -13.22 -5.04 -1.68
CA LEU A 85 -13.09 -6.01 -0.61
C LEU A 85 -12.58 -7.31 -1.23
N VAL A 86 -11.58 -7.91 -0.58
CA VAL A 86 -11.00 -9.20 -0.95
C VAL A 86 -11.40 -10.19 0.13
N LEU A 87 -12.19 -11.19 -0.24
CA LEU A 87 -12.89 -12.11 0.65
C LEU A 87 -12.58 -13.56 0.23
N ASP A 88 -12.84 -14.51 1.12
CA ASP A 88 -12.59 -15.93 0.92
C ASP A 88 -11.16 -16.21 0.44
N ARG A 89 -10.19 -15.56 1.09
CA ARG A 89 -8.76 -15.62 0.73
C ARG A 89 -8.48 -15.23 -0.73
N GLY A 90 -9.26 -14.27 -1.25
CA GLY A 90 -9.11 -13.73 -2.60
C GLY A 90 -9.85 -14.49 -3.69
N ARG A 91 -10.67 -15.49 -3.34
CA ARG A 91 -11.59 -16.16 -4.29
C ARG A 91 -12.87 -15.39 -4.54
N VAL A 92 -13.20 -14.43 -3.68
CA VAL A 92 -14.34 -13.54 -3.85
C VAL A 92 -13.87 -12.10 -3.75
N ARG A 93 -14.24 -11.29 -4.74
CA ARG A 93 -13.95 -9.86 -4.78
C ARG A 93 -15.26 -9.10 -4.88
N LEU A 94 -15.51 -8.25 -3.90
CA LEU A 94 -16.67 -7.36 -3.89
C LEU A 94 -16.18 -5.94 -4.16
N THR A 95 -16.74 -5.28 -5.17
CA THR A 95 -16.51 -3.87 -5.46
C THR A 95 -17.79 -3.09 -5.14
N LEU A 96 -17.74 -2.28 -4.09
CA LEU A 96 -18.84 -1.41 -3.68
C LEU A 96 -18.58 0.03 -4.10
N CYS A 97 -19.48 0.59 -4.89
CA CYS A 97 -19.49 2.01 -5.20
C CYS A 97 -20.41 2.72 -4.20
N PHE A 98 -19.86 3.46 -3.25
CA PHE A 98 -20.66 4.27 -2.32
C PHE A 98 -21.08 5.55 -3.04
N GLY A 99 -22.28 5.51 -3.64
CA GLY A 99 -22.76 6.44 -4.65
C GLY A 99 -23.27 5.68 -5.88
N ASP A 100 -23.16 6.31 -7.05
CA ASP A 100 -23.50 5.68 -8.33
C ASP A 100 -22.41 4.69 -8.78
N LEU A 101 -22.78 3.75 -9.65
CA LEU A 101 -21.81 2.89 -10.33
C LEU A 101 -20.80 3.76 -11.08
N THR A 102 -19.52 3.44 -10.92
CA THR A 102 -18.44 4.10 -11.65
C THR A 102 -18.08 3.31 -12.90
N ASP A 103 -17.19 3.84 -13.74
CA ASP A 103 -16.62 3.13 -14.88
C ASP A 103 -15.54 2.10 -14.49
N ALA A 104 -15.16 2.06 -13.21
CA ALA A 104 -14.57 0.86 -12.65
C ALA A 104 -15.55 -0.28 -12.94
N CYS A 105 -15.06 -1.41 -13.45
CA CYS A 105 -15.84 -2.61 -13.85
C CYS A 105 -16.17 -2.78 -15.34
N ALA A 106 -15.62 -1.95 -16.23
CA ALA A 106 -15.51 -2.35 -17.63
C ALA A 106 -14.59 -3.57 -17.74
N THR A 107 -15.14 -4.72 -18.14
CA THR A 107 -14.38 -5.92 -18.47
C THR A 107 -14.07 -5.92 -19.95
N ASP A 108 -12.80 -6.09 -20.30
CA ASP A 108 -12.47 -6.67 -21.60
C ASP A 108 -12.61 -8.19 -21.43
N ASP A 109 -13.49 -8.81 -22.23
CA ASP A 109 -13.66 -10.26 -22.26
C ASP A 109 -12.42 -10.88 -22.91
N VAL A 110 -11.34 -11.01 -22.12
CA VAL A 110 -10.10 -11.66 -22.58
C VAL A 110 -10.33 -13.16 -22.51
N GLY A 111 -10.89 -13.71 -23.59
CA GLY A 111 -11.06 -15.15 -23.77
C GLY A 111 -9.78 -15.93 -23.47
N GLN A 112 -9.95 -17.22 -23.13
CA GLN A 112 -8.89 -18.15 -22.70
C GLN A 112 -7.59 -18.00 -23.49
N ARG A 113 -6.65 -17.19 -22.97
CA ARG A 113 -5.26 -17.14 -23.41
C ARG A 113 -4.44 -18.06 -22.51
N ALA A 114 -3.40 -18.66 -23.06
CA ALA A 114 -2.39 -19.37 -22.26
C ALA A 114 -1.91 -18.45 -21.12
N GLN A 115 -1.73 -18.99 -19.91
CA GLN A 115 -1.29 -18.20 -18.77
C GLN A 115 0.08 -17.57 -19.07
N PRO A 116 0.23 -16.24 -18.94
CA PRO A 116 1.50 -15.59 -19.21
C PRO A 116 2.52 -15.95 -18.13
N ARG A 117 3.78 -16.13 -18.52
CA ARG A 117 4.92 -16.16 -17.60
C ARG A 117 5.19 -14.74 -17.13
N VAL A 118 5.06 -14.51 -15.83
CA VAL A 118 5.20 -13.18 -15.24
C VAL A 118 6.47 -13.08 -14.41
N ALA A 119 7.23 -11.99 -14.61
CA ALA A 119 8.31 -11.60 -13.73
C ALA A 119 8.02 -10.26 -13.04
N VAL A 120 8.36 -10.18 -11.76
CA VAL A 120 8.33 -8.96 -10.97
C VAL A 120 9.75 -8.65 -10.52
N ILE A 121 10.30 -7.51 -10.96
CA ILE A 121 11.67 -7.08 -10.63
C ILE A 121 11.62 -6.11 -9.45
N GLY A 122 12.11 -6.54 -8.30
CA GLY A 122 12.12 -5.81 -7.04
C GLY A 122 11.26 -6.51 -5.99
N ALA A 123 11.91 -7.07 -4.97
CA ALA A 123 11.30 -7.77 -3.84
C ALA A 123 11.06 -6.85 -2.62
N GLY A 124 10.79 -5.56 -2.87
CA GLY A 124 10.20 -4.67 -1.87
C GLY A 124 8.70 -4.94 -1.67
N ILE A 125 8.05 -4.14 -0.82
CA ILE A 125 6.63 -4.32 -0.47
C ILE A 125 5.71 -4.34 -1.70
N ALA A 126 5.98 -3.50 -2.70
CA ALA A 126 5.21 -3.43 -3.94
C ALA A 126 5.25 -4.75 -4.73
N GLY A 127 6.46 -5.28 -4.96
CA GLY A 127 6.64 -6.52 -5.69
C GLY A 127 6.13 -7.74 -4.94
N CYS A 128 6.34 -7.80 -3.62
CA CYS A 128 5.83 -8.90 -2.79
C CYS A 128 4.29 -8.93 -2.79
N LEU A 129 3.62 -7.78 -2.64
CA LEU A 129 2.16 -7.70 -2.69
C LEU A 129 1.61 -8.08 -4.06
N LEU A 130 2.24 -7.62 -5.15
CA LEU A 130 1.81 -7.96 -6.50
C LEU A 130 2.00 -9.46 -6.80
N ALA A 131 3.15 -10.03 -6.44
CA ALA A 131 3.43 -11.46 -6.62
C ALA A 131 2.43 -12.33 -5.83
N ASN A 132 2.17 -11.97 -4.56
CA ASN A 132 1.15 -12.62 -3.73
C ASN A 132 -0.25 -12.54 -4.36
N ASN A 133 -0.62 -11.38 -4.92
CA ASN A 133 -1.92 -11.20 -5.54
C ASN A 133 -2.08 -12.05 -6.81
N LEU A 134 -1.07 -12.05 -7.68
CA LEU A 134 -1.03 -12.87 -8.88
C LEU A 134 -1.07 -14.37 -8.56
N ALA A 135 -0.30 -14.81 -7.57
CA ALA A 135 -0.34 -16.19 -7.07
C ALA A 135 -1.73 -16.57 -6.56
N GLY A 136 -2.41 -15.69 -5.82
CA GLY A 136 -3.80 -15.90 -5.38
C GLY A 136 -4.81 -16.02 -6.54
N ARG A 137 -4.46 -15.50 -7.73
CA ARG A 137 -5.23 -15.65 -8.98
C ARG A 137 -4.74 -16.82 -9.85
N GLY A 138 -3.89 -17.69 -9.31
CA GLY A 138 -3.37 -18.86 -10.00
C GLY A 138 -2.32 -18.55 -11.07
N ILE A 139 -1.67 -17.38 -11.00
CA ILE A 139 -0.62 -16.98 -11.95
C ILE A 139 0.75 -17.23 -11.33
N GLU A 140 1.54 -18.10 -11.97
CA GLU A 140 2.94 -18.32 -11.61
C GLU A 140 3.75 -17.04 -11.83
N THR A 141 4.48 -16.64 -10.79
CA THR A 141 5.25 -15.40 -10.78
C THR A 141 6.68 -15.66 -10.36
N THR A 142 7.64 -15.14 -11.11
CA THR A 142 9.04 -15.08 -10.68
C THR A 142 9.34 -13.71 -10.06
N LEU A 143 9.67 -13.68 -8.77
CA LEU A 143 10.09 -12.48 -8.05
C LEU A 143 11.62 -12.38 -8.06
N ILE A 144 12.16 -11.34 -8.67
CA ILE A 144 13.59 -11.16 -8.95
C ILE A 144 14.11 -9.98 -8.12
N ASP A 145 15.22 -10.16 -7.39
CA ASP A 145 15.90 -9.05 -6.71
C ASP A 145 17.42 -9.23 -6.75
N ALA A 146 18.15 -8.11 -6.69
CA ALA A 146 19.60 -8.09 -6.60
C ALA A 146 20.09 -8.52 -5.21
N ALA A 147 19.31 -8.24 -4.17
CA ALA A 147 19.61 -8.67 -2.81
C ALA A 147 19.43 -10.18 -2.61
N ASP A 148 19.99 -10.70 -1.54
CA ASP A 148 19.88 -12.09 -1.12
C ASP A 148 18.54 -12.41 -0.42
N THR A 149 17.83 -11.40 0.06
CA THR A 149 16.56 -11.52 0.78
C THR A 149 15.53 -10.49 0.31
N VAL A 150 14.26 -10.79 0.52
CA VAL A 150 13.17 -9.84 0.29
C VAL A 150 13.23 -8.65 1.25
N ALA A 151 12.63 -7.53 0.86
CA ALA A 151 12.56 -6.28 1.61
C ALA A 151 13.93 -5.63 1.94
N ALA A 152 15.03 -6.00 1.30
CA ALA A 152 16.36 -5.43 1.61
C ALA A 152 16.50 -3.92 1.35
N GLY A 153 15.72 -3.37 0.40
CA GLY A 153 15.77 -1.95 0.02
C GLY A 153 14.99 -1.00 0.95
N ALA A 154 14.21 -0.08 0.37
CA ALA A 154 13.42 0.90 1.13
C ALA A 154 12.39 0.27 2.08
N SER A 155 11.93 -0.94 1.77
CA SER A 155 10.97 -1.69 2.60
C SER A 155 11.61 -2.34 3.83
N GLY A 156 12.94 -2.32 3.99
CA GLY A 156 13.62 -3.05 5.07
C GLY A 156 13.67 -2.35 6.42
N ASN A 157 12.89 -1.29 6.63
CA ASN A 157 12.78 -0.67 7.95
C ASN A 157 12.10 -1.64 8.90
N ARG A 158 12.60 -1.77 10.14
CA ARG A 158 11.99 -2.67 11.14
C ARG A 158 10.58 -2.30 11.53
N GLN A 159 10.24 -1.01 11.46
CA GLN A 159 8.91 -0.50 11.71
C GLN A 159 8.57 0.56 10.66
N GLY A 160 7.40 0.45 10.03
CA GLY A 160 6.90 1.44 9.09
C GLY A 160 5.47 1.83 9.42
N ALA A 161 5.23 3.14 9.57
CA ALA A 161 3.90 3.66 9.87
C ALA A 161 2.96 3.50 8.67
N LEU A 162 1.75 2.98 8.91
CA LEU A 162 0.64 3.07 7.96
C LEU A 162 0.02 4.46 8.06
N TYR A 163 0.47 5.37 7.20
CA TYR A 163 0.02 6.75 7.26
C TYR A 163 -0.26 7.35 5.87
N VAL A 164 -1.13 8.36 5.86
CA VAL A 164 -1.34 9.25 4.72
C VAL A 164 -1.74 10.62 5.23
N LYS A 165 -1.38 11.66 4.49
CA LYS A 165 -1.80 13.03 4.78
C LYS A 165 -2.80 13.44 3.69
N LEU A 166 -4.09 13.38 4.00
CA LEU A 166 -5.17 13.70 3.07
C LEU A 166 -5.14 15.19 2.69
N GLY A 167 -5.47 15.53 1.44
CA GLY A 167 -5.49 16.93 1.00
C GLY A 167 -6.57 17.76 1.69
N VAL A 168 -6.35 19.08 1.81
CA VAL A 168 -7.38 20.01 2.31
C VAL A 168 -8.58 20.03 1.37
N ASP A 169 -8.31 20.05 0.07
CA ASP A 169 -9.32 19.96 -0.96
C ASP A 169 -9.52 18.50 -1.38
N TYR A 170 -10.79 18.13 -1.57
CA TYR A 170 -11.16 16.83 -2.12
C TYR A 170 -10.99 16.86 -3.63
N ASN A 171 -10.10 16.01 -4.15
CA ASN A 171 -9.81 15.82 -5.56
C ASN A 171 -9.35 14.37 -5.79
N ASP A 172 -9.12 13.96 -7.03
CA ASP A 172 -8.70 12.59 -7.36
C ASP A 172 -7.46 12.10 -6.57
N GLN A 173 -6.52 12.99 -6.24
CA GLN A 173 -5.35 12.62 -5.44
C GLN A 173 -5.73 12.31 -3.99
N THR A 174 -6.59 13.14 -3.39
CA THR A 174 -7.11 12.90 -2.04
C THR A 174 -7.99 11.65 -2.02
N GLU A 175 -8.80 11.43 -3.04
CA GLU A 175 -9.65 10.23 -3.19
C GLU A 175 -8.80 8.96 -3.35
N LEU A 176 -7.76 8.97 -4.19
CA LEU A 176 -6.83 7.85 -4.32
C LEU A 176 -6.14 7.54 -2.99
N ALA A 177 -5.68 8.58 -2.29
CA ALA A 177 -5.03 8.47 -0.99
C ALA A 177 -5.95 7.86 0.08
N LEU A 178 -7.21 8.31 0.12
CA LEU A 178 -8.22 7.77 1.02
C LEU A 178 -8.58 6.33 0.69
N SER A 179 -8.83 6.02 -0.59
CA SER A 179 -9.15 4.68 -1.06
C SER A 179 -8.04 3.69 -0.71
N ALA A 180 -6.78 4.10 -0.93
CA ALA A 180 -5.60 3.33 -0.60
C ALA A 180 -5.44 3.11 0.92
N LEU A 181 -5.68 4.13 1.73
CA LEU A 181 -5.66 4.01 3.20
C LEU A 181 -6.71 3.00 3.66
N LEU A 182 -7.97 3.19 3.26
CA LEU A 182 -9.07 2.35 3.70
C LEU A 182 -8.88 0.90 3.26
N PHE A 183 -8.44 0.67 2.02
CA PHE A 183 -8.10 -0.66 1.54
C PHE A 183 -6.97 -1.29 2.37
N SER A 184 -5.88 -0.56 2.59
CA SER A 184 -4.71 -1.06 3.32
C SER A 184 -4.99 -1.37 4.78
N GLN A 185 -5.78 -0.55 5.47
CA GLN A 185 -6.20 -0.82 6.85
C GLN A 185 -6.91 -2.17 6.95
N ARG A 186 -7.83 -2.45 6.02
CA ARG A 186 -8.54 -3.75 5.97
C ARG A 186 -7.60 -4.88 5.57
N PHE A 187 -6.81 -4.68 4.53
CA PHE A 187 -5.88 -5.68 4.01
C PHE A 187 -4.88 -6.12 5.10
N TYR A 188 -4.35 -5.21 5.91
CA TYR A 188 -3.38 -5.58 6.93
C TYR A 188 -3.97 -6.24 8.18
N ARG A 189 -5.28 -6.13 8.44
CA ARG A 189 -5.92 -6.80 9.59
C ARG A 189 -5.64 -8.31 9.63
N GLN A 190 -5.59 -8.96 8.47
CA GLN A 190 -5.30 -10.40 8.37
C GLN A 190 -3.87 -10.77 8.83
N PHE A 191 -2.97 -9.79 8.90
CA PHE A 191 -1.58 -9.96 9.37
C PHE A 191 -1.39 -9.56 10.83
N LYS A 192 -2.47 -9.40 11.61
CA LYS A 192 -2.37 -9.13 13.05
C LYS A 192 -1.60 -10.25 13.75
N GLY A 193 -0.55 -9.90 14.48
CA GLY A 193 0.37 -10.87 15.09
C GLY A 193 1.42 -11.45 14.12
N GLN A 194 1.37 -11.09 12.85
CA GLN A 194 2.31 -11.48 11.78
C GLN A 194 2.84 -10.23 11.05
N GLY A 195 3.31 -9.26 11.83
CA GLY A 195 3.92 -8.03 11.32
C GLY A 195 2.97 -6.82 11.22
N TRP A 196 1.66 -6.96 11.43
CA TRP A 196 0.75 -5.82 11.59
C TRP A 196 0.45 -5.53 13.08
N HIS A 197 0.63 -4.27 13.47
CA HIS A 197 0.37 -3.75 14.81
C HIS A 197 -0.64 -2.60 14.74
N PRO A 198 -1.95 -2.86 14.94
CA PRO A 198 -3.02 -1.85 14.84
C PRO A 198 -3.06 -0.97 16.10
N THR A 199 -1.99 -0.23 16.36
CA THR A 199 -1.89 0.65 17.54
C THR A 199 -2.65 1.96 17.36
N GLY A 200 -3.20 2.19 16.17
CA GLY A 200 -3.63 3.50 15.70
C GLY A 200 -2.48 4.48 15.52
N LEU A 201 -2.84 5.68 15.06
CA LEU A 201 -1.89 6.74 14.72
C LEU A 201 -2.48 8.12 15.01
N VAL A 202 -1.69 9.05 15.56
CA VAL A 202 -2.08 10.47 15.70
C VAL A 202 -1.22 11.36 14.80
N GLN A 203 -1.85 12.27 14.05
CA GLN A 203 -1.20 13.32 13.27
C GLN A 203 -1.30 14.65 14.00
N LEU A 204 -0.21 15.07 14.64
CA LEU A 204 -0.19 16.21 15.52
C LEU A 204 -0.23 17.55 14.79
N VAL A 205 -0.81 18.53 15.44
CA VAL A 205 -0.66 19.96 15.11
C VAL A 205 0.64 20.45 15.73
N TYR A 206 1.77 20.16 15.08
CA TYR A 206 3.10 20.46 15.63
C TYR A 206 3.61 21.88 15.36
N ASN A 207 2.88 22.68 14.57
CA ASN A 207 3.16 24.10 14.38
C ASN A 207 1.90 24.86 13.89
N ALA A 208 2.00 26.19 13.80
CA ALA A 208 0.89 27.06 13.39
C ALA A 208 0.42 26.81 11.94
N SER A 209 1.33 26.44 11.03
CA SER A 209 0.96 26.12 9.64
C SER A 209 0.13 24.84 9.56
N GLU A 210 0.48 23.82 10.34
CA GLU A 210 -0.29 22.59 10.42
C GLU A 210 -1.63 22.81 11.13
N ALA A 211 -1.69 23.73 12.10
CA ALA A 211 -2.93 24.12 12.77
C ALA A 211 -3.93 24.71 11.76
N ASP A 212 -3.51 25.71 10.99
CA ASP A 212 -4.32 26.30 9.91
C ASP A 212 -4.77 25.24 8.90
N ARG A 213 -3.82 24.39 8.47
CA ARG A 213 -4.10 23.35 7.49
C ARG A 213 -5.15 22.36 7.99
N GLN A 214 -5.02 21.84 9.21
CA GLN A 214 -5.98 20.90 9.79
C GLN A 214 -7.33 21.57 10.05
N ALA A 215 -7.36 22.83 10.49
CA ALA A 215 -8.60 23.58 10.64
C ALA A 215 -9.35 23.73 9.32
N ARG A 216 -8.66 24.11 8.23
CA ARG A 216 -9.25 24.18 6.88
C ARG A 216 -9.68 22.81 6.37
N PHE A 217 -8.91 21.77 6.64
CA PHE A 217 -9.26 20.39 6.28
C PHE A 217 -10.56 19.94 6.96
N LEU A 218 -10.68 20.14 8.27
CA LEU A 218 -11.89 19.80 9.04
C LEU A 218 -13.10 20.66 8.65
N ALA A 219 -12.89 21.93 8.30
CA ALA A 219 -13.98 22.80 7.85
C ALA A 219 -14.56 22.41 6.48
N LYS A 220 -13.73 21.83 5.60
CA LYS A 220 -14.12 21.46 4.23
C LYS A 220 -14.58 20.01 4.07
N ASN A 221 -14.21 19.12 4.98
CA ASN A 221 -14.41 17.69 4.81
C ASN A 221 -15.12 17.06 6.00
N GLN A 222 -16.06 16.16 5.73
CA GLN A 222 -16.77 15.38 6.73
C GLN A 222 -16.50 13.90 6.48
N TYR A 223 -15.62 13.32 7.29
CA TYR A 223 -15.31 11.89 7.24
C TYR A 223 -15.92 11.18 8.44
N PRO A 224 -16.32 9.90 8.30
CA PRO A 224 -16.81 9.13 9.42
C PRO A 224 -15.71 8.94 10.48
N PRO A 225 -16.05 8.87 11.78
CA PRO A 225 -15.10 8.66 12.88
C PRO A 225 -14.20 7.42 12.76
N ALA A 226 -14.61 6.45 11.93
CA ALA A 226 -13.83 5.26 11.62
C ALA A 226 -12.61 5.55 10.71
N VAL A 227 -12.64 6.65 9.95
CA VAL A 227 -11.48 7.11 9.16
C VAL A 227 -10.51 7.86 10.09
N PHE A 228 -11.00 8.94 10.73
CA PHE A 228 -10.27 9.67 11.75
C PHE A 228 -11.21 10.45 12.69
N GLN A 229 -10.68 10.91 13.81
CA GLN A 229 -11.33 11.81 14.77
C GLN A 229 -10.40 12.95 15.16
N PRO A 230 -10.85 14.22 15.23
CA PRO A 230 -10.07 15.27 15.88
C PRO A 230 -9.94 14.96 17.37
N VAL A 231 -8.75 15.15 17.94
CA VAL A 231 -8.45 14.90 19.34
C VAL A 231 -7.71 16.08 19.98
N THR A 232 -8.00 16.37 21.24
CA THR A 232 -7.24 17.33 22.04
C THR A 232 -5.89 16.75 22.47
N ALA A 233 -5.02 17.57 23.05
CA ALA A 233 -3.75 17.12 23.61
C ALA A 233 -3.97 16.09 24.74
N GLU A 234 -4.99 16.29 25.58
CA GLU A 234 -5.34 15.39 26.67
C GLU A 234 -5.81 14.03 26.12
N GLN A 235 -6.68 14.04 25.12
CA GLN A 235 -7.16 12.82 24.48
C GLN A 235 -6.02 12.08 23.76
N ALA A 236 -5.16 12.80 23.03
CA ALA A 236 -3.98 12.22 22.41
C ALA A 236 -3.03 11.60 23.44
N SER A 237 -2.84 12.27 24.59
CA SER A 237 -2.02 11.77 25.70
C SER A 237 -2.58 10.47 26.29
N GLN A 238 -3.90 10.42 26.50
CA GLN A 238 -4.58 9.22 27.00
C GLN A 238 -4.42 8.05 26.03
N LEU A 239 -4.60 8.28 24.74
CA LEU A 239 -4.42 7.26 23.70
C LEU A 239 -2.96 6.77 23.64
N ALA A 240 -2.00 7.67 23.75
CA ALA A 240 -0.58 7.34 23.64
C ALA A 240 0.03 6.75 24.92
N GLY A 241 -0.63 6.90 26.07
CA GLY A 241 -0.10 6.48 27.36
C GLY A 241 1.04 7.35 27.90
N ILE A 242 1.37 8.44 27.21
CA ILE A 242 2.38 9.44 27.62
C ILE A 242 1.86 10.85 27.35
N PRO A 243 2.32 11.89 28.05
CA PRO A 243 1.94 13.27 27.76
C PRO A 243 2.30 13.67 26.33
N ILE A 244 1.33 14.14 25.55
CA ILE A 244 1.51 14.71 24.21
C ILE A 244 1.17 16.21 24.27
N PRO A 245 2.04 17.11 23.80
CA PRO A 245 1.85 18.56 23.96
C PRO A 245 0.76 19.16 23.06
N HIS A 246 0.34 18.43 22.02
CA HIS A 246 -0.55 18.94 20.98
C HIS A 246 -1.68 17.95 20.67
N GLY A 247 -2.84 18.48 20.29
CA GLY A 247 -3.91 17.71 19.66
C GLY A 247 -3.60 17.40 18.19
N GLY A 248 -4.60 16.84 17.49
CA GLY A 248 -4.45 16.50 16.08
C GLY A 248 -5.57 15.61 15.54
N LEU A 249 -5.23 14.77 14.57
CA LEU A 249 -6.15 13.81 13.97
C LEU A 249 -5.75 12.38 14.37
N TRP A 250 -6.66 11.68 15.03
CA TRP A 250 -6.54 10.28 15.44
C TRP A 250 -7.09 9.35 14.36
N PHE A 251 -6.29 8.39 13.89
CA PHE A 251 -6.65 7.36 12.92
C PHE A 251 -6.69 6.00 13.63
N PRO A 252 -7.89 5.53 14.08
CA PRO A 252 -8.00 4.35 14.94
C PRO A 252 -7.59 3.04 14.24
N GLU A 253 -7.84 2.95 12.94
CA GLU A 253 -7.60 1.73 12.14
C GLU A 253 -6.18 1.69 11.54
N SER A 254 -5.34 2.67 11.87
CA SER A 254 -3.94 2.73 11.46
C SER A 254 -3.01 2.08 12.50
N GLY A 255 -1.70 2.23 12.32
CA GLY A 255 -0.71 1.58 13.16
C GLY A 255 0.63 1.49 12.43
N TRP A 256 1.39 0.44 12.71
CA TRP A 256 2.68 0.21 12.09
C TRP A 256 2.90 -1.24 11.69
N LEU A 257 3.82 -1.44 10.74
CA LEU A 257 4.13 -2.72 10.11
C LEU A 257 5.60 -3.09 10.31
N GLN A 258 5.88 -4.39 10.39
CA GLN A 258 7.20 -4.99 10.16
C GLN A 258 7.23 -5.47 8.70
N PRO A 259 7.69 -4.63 7.76
CA PRO A 259 7.53 -4.92 6.34
C PRO A 259 8.40 -6.08 5.87
N ASP A 260 9.52 -6.37 6.53
CA ASP A 260 10.34 -7.56 6.30
C ASP A 260 9.57 -8.86 6.60
N ILE A 261 8.94 -8.95 7.78
CA ILE A 261 8.09 -10.09 8.17
C ILE A 261 6.93 -10.24 7.19
N LEU A 262 6.28 -9.12 6.86
CA LEU A 262 5.16 -9.12 5.93
C LEU A 262 5.60 -9.57 4.52
N CYS A 263 6.69 -9.06 3.98
CA CYS A 263 7.19 -9.44 2.65
C CYS A 263 7.51 -10.93 2.59
N ASN A 264 8.13 -11.50 3.62
CA ASN A 264 8.39 -12.93 3.70
C ASN A 264 7.08 -13.74 3.73
N ALA A 265 6.09 -13.34 4.55
CA ALA A 265 4.80 -14.03 4.62
C ALA A 265 4.02 -13.96 3.29
N LEU A 266 4.11 -12.84 2.56
CA LEU A 266 3.47 -12.66 1.26
C LEU A 266 4.11 -13.52 0.16
N THR A 267 5.42 -13.76 0.23
CA THR A 267 6.15 -14.49 -0.81
C THR A 267 6.31 -15.99 -0.52
N ASP A 268 5.90 -16.45 0.67
CA ASP A 268 5.84 -17.86 1.05
C ASP A 268 4.59 -18.54 0.46
N GLN A 269 4.55 -18.65 -0.86
CA GLN A 269 3.47 -19.32 -1.59
C GLN A 269 4.00 -20.17 -2.76
N PRO A 270 3.36 -21.31 -3.08
CA PRO A 270 3.85 -22.26 -4.10
C PRO A 270 4.02 -21.68 -5.52
N LEU A 271 3.21 -20.69 -5.89
CA LEU A 271 3.22 -20.10 -7.24
C LEU A 271 4.21 -18.91 -7.36
N ILE A 272 5.02 -18.66 -6.34
CA ILE A 272 6.04 -17.61 -6.33
C ILE A 272 7.42 -18.26 -6.35
N THR A 273 8.12 -18.13 -7.47
CA THR A 273 9.54 -18.50 -7.56
C THR A 273 10.40 -17.30 -7.22
N GLN A 274 11.20 -17.38 -6.17
CA GLN A 274 12.12 -16.31 -5.78
C GLN A 274 13.49 -16.50 -6.47
N ARG A 275 13.95 -15.47 -7.18
CA ARG A 275 15.27 -15.36 -7.82
C ARG A 275 16.04 -14.20 -7.20
N MET A 276 16.59 -14.47 -6.02
CA MET A 276 17.46 -13.56 -5.28
C MET A 276 18.89 -13.61 -5.83
N ASN A 277 19.72 -12.64 -5.45
CA ASN A 277 21.08 -12.47 -5.98
C ASN A 277 21.13 -12.36 -7.52
N PHE A 278 20.09 -11.79 -8.12
CA PHE A 278 19.97 -11.60 -9.56
C PHE A 278 19.93 -10.10 -9.89
N PRO A 279 21.09 -9.40 -9.87
CA PRO A 279 21.16 -8.00 -10.26
C PRO A 279 20.84 -7.85 -11.75
N VAL A 280 19.67 -7.30 -12.07
CA VAL A 280 19.24 -7.04 -13.45
C VAL A 280 20.03 -5.88 -14.04
N ALA A 281 20.70 -6.11 -15.17
CA ALA A 281 21.43 -5.07 -15.90
C ALA A 281 20.53 -4.34 -16.90
N ARG A 282 19.67 -5.08 -17.63
CA ARG A 282 18.77 -4.51 -18.64
C ARG A 282 17.66 -5.47 -19.05
N LEU A 283 16.63 -4.90 -19.67
CA LEU A 283 15.61 -5.62 -20.40
C LEU A 283 15.89 -5.59 -21.90
N ALA A 284 15.52 -6.65 -22.61
CA ALA A 284 15.57 -6.70 -24.06
C ALA A 284 14.31 -7.36 -24.60
N ALA A 285 13.71 -6.76 -25.63
CA ALA A 285 12.63 -7.41 -26.38
C ALA A 285 13.14 -8.70 -27.02
N ASP A 286 12.25 -9.69 -27.10
CA ASP A 286 12.46 -10.99 -27.73
C ASP A 286 11.21 -11.41 -28.51
N ALA A 287 11.32 -12.36 -29.43
CA ALA A 287 10.21 -12.78 -30.29
C ALA A 287 9.00 -13.33 -29.50
N ALA A 288 9.23 -13.80 -28.27
CA ALA A 288 8.23 -14.36 -27.37
C ALA A 288 7.94 -13.49 -26.12
N GLY A 289 8.40 -12.24 -26.08
CA GLY A 289 8.20 -11.34 -24.94
C GLY A 289 9.46 -10.58 -24.56
N TRP A 290 9.97 -10.82 -23.35
CA TRP A 290 11.05 -10.04 -22.74
C TRP A 290 12.13 -10.93 -22.13
N ARG A 291 13.39 -10.57 -22.40
CA ARG A 291 14.56 -11.12 -21.71
C ARG A 291 15.01 -10.17 -20.60
N ILE A 292 15.09 -10.70 -19.39
CA ILE A 292 15.69 -10.04 -18.22
C ILE A 292 17.14 -10.54 -18.16
N ILE A 293 18.09 -9.63 -18.34
CA ILE A 293 19.52 -9.96 -18.43
C ILE A 293 20.21 -9.43 -17.19
N SER A 294 20.86 -10.31 -16.44
CA SER A 294 21.64 -9.96 -15.26
C SER A 294 23.00 -9.33 -15.60
N THR A 295 23.68 -8.75 -14.61
CA THR A 295 25.04 -8.23 -14.76
C THR A 295 26.09 -9.32 -15.03
N SER A 296 25.80 -10.58 -14.68
CA SER A 296 26.66 -11.73 -15.01
C SER A 296 26.42 -12.28 -16.43
N GLY A 297 25.40 -11.78 -17.13
CA GLY A 297 25.02 -12.23 -18.46
C GLY A 297 23.99 -13.36 -18.50
N GLU A 298 23.59 -13.92 -17.34
CA GLU A 298 22.45 -14.85 -17.26
C GLU A 298 21.17 -14.15 -17.72
N ALA A 299 20.33 -14.85 -18.50
CA ALA A 299 19.10 -14.31 -19.06
C ALA A 299 17.89 -15.21 -18.77
N LEU A 300 16.77 -14.59 -18.39
CA LEU A 300 15.49 -15.24 -18.16
C LEU A 300 14.41 -14.66 -19.08
N CYS A 301 13.52 -15.48 -19.63
CA CYS A 301 12.49 -15.05 -20.58
C CYS A 301 11.08 -15.07 -19.97
N PHE A 302 10.33 -13.99 -20.16
CA PHE A 302 8.98 -13.82 -19.65
C PHE A 302 8.08 -13.15 -20.67
N ASP A 303 6.78 -13.38 -20.59
CA ASP A 303 5.80 -12.73 -21.46
C ASP A 303 5.44 -11.34 -20.92
N ARG A 304 5.51 -11.17 -19.59
CA ARG A 304 5.26 -9.90 -18.90
C ARG A 304 6.29 -9.62 -17.82
N VAL A 305 6.75 -8.38 -17.76
CA VAL A 305 7.72 -7.88 -16.80
C VAL A 305 7.17 -6.66 -16.08
N ILE A 306 7.10 -6.72 -14.76
CA ILE A 306 6.70 -5.61 -13.91
C ILE A 306 7.91 -5.08 -13.16
N ILE A 307 8.21 -3.79 -13.32
CA ILE A 307 9.35 -3.14 -12.68
C ILE A 307 8.89 -2.50 -11.36
N CYS A 308 9.25 -3.15 -10.26
CA CYS A 308 9.06 -2.75 -8.86
C CYS A 308 10.39 -2.33 -8.20
N ALA A 309 11.38 -1.91 -8.98
CA ALA A 309 12.78 -1.75 -8.56
C ALA A 309 13.07 -0.46 -7.77
N GLY A 310 12.07 0.15 -7.15
CA GLY A 310 12.23 1.35 -6.32
C GLY A 310 13.07 2.45 -7.01
N PRO A 311 14.12 3.00 -6.35
CA PRO A 311 14.94 4.07 -6.93
C PRO A 311 15.74 3.64 -8.17
N ASN A 312 15.98 2.34 -8.38
CA ASN A 312 16.67 1.80 -9.56
C ASN A 312 15.74 1.63 -10.78
N THR A 313 14.44 1.90 -10.64
CA THR A 313 13.48 1.77 -11.74
C THR A 313 13.93 2.47 -13.04
N PRO A 314 14.43 3.72 -13.02
CA PRO A 314 14.82 4.41 -14.26
C PRO A 314 15.89 3.68 -15.09
N GLU A 315 16.79 2.93 -14.45
CA GLU A 315 17.88 2.20 -15.13
C GLU A 315 17.37 0.97 -15.90
N LEU A 316 16.19 0.47 -15.53
CA LEU A 316 15.60 -0.75 -16.09
C LEU A 316 14.54 -0.49 -17.16
N ILE A 317 14.13 0.77 -17.35
CA ILE A 317 13.09 1.13 -18.30
C ILE A 317 13.61 0.90 -19.74
N PRO A 318 12.92 0.10 -20.58
CA PRO A 318 13.42 -0.30 -21.91
C PRO A 318 13.11 0.70 -23.02
N VAL A 319 12.88 1.97 -22.70
CA VAL A 319 12.62 3.03 -23.71
C VAL A 319 13.55 4.21 -23.48
N ALA A 320 13.88 4.91 -24.56
CA ALA A 320 14.66 6.13 -24.50
C ALA A 320 13.86 7.25 -23.80
N GLY A 321 14.54 8.06 -23.00
CA GLY A 321 13.97 9.24 -22.36
C GLY A 321 14.48 9.45 -20.94
N GLU A 322 14.33 10.68 -20.45
CA GLU A 322 14.56 11.00 -19.04
C GLU A 322 13.23 10.90 -18.28
N PHE A 323 13.29 10.28 -17.09
CA PHE A 323 12.14 10.12 -16.22
C PHE A 323 12.24 11.06 -15.02
N ARG A 324 11.11 11.71 -14.69
CA ARG A 324 10.93 12.59 -13.52
C ARG A 324 10.71 11.79 -12.24
N MET A 325 11.64 10.87 -11.97
CA MET A 325 11.76 10.08 -10.75
C MET A 325 13.07 10.41 -10.06
N LYS A 326 13.09 10.38 -8.72
CA LYS A 326 14.28 10.65 -7.92
C LYS A 326 14.41 9.66 -6.79
N ALA A 327 15.66 9.25 -6.52
CA ALA A 327 16.04 8.61 -5.28
C ALA A 327 16.15 9.70 -4.20
N ILE A 328 15.43 9.53 -3.09
CA ILE A 328 15.52 10.42 -1.93
C ILE A 328 16.04 9.62 -0.75
N ARG A 329 17.23 9.98 -0.28
CA ARG A 329 17.83 9.39 0.91
C ARG A 329 17.00 9.76 2.14
N GLY A 330 16.82 8.80 3.04
CA GLY A 330 16.29 9.05 4.36
C GLY A 330 16.90 8.10 5.36
N GLN A 331 17.19 8.62 6.55
CA GLN A 331 17.68 7.85 7.68
C GLN A 331 16.64 7.80 8.77
N ILE A 332 16.39 6.60 9.28
CA ILE A 332 15.67 6.37 10.53
C ILE A 332 16.68 6.09 11.65
N THR A 333 16.27 6.31 12.89
CA THR A 333 17.08 6.10 14.09
C THR A 333 16.34 5.14 15.01
N GLU A 334 16.94 3.99 15.30
CA GLU A 334 16.49 3.05 16.33
C GLU A 334 16.99 3.54 17.70
N VAL A 335 16.05 3.78 18.60
CA VAL A 335 16.30 4.26 19.97
C VAL A 335 15.97 3.14 20.96
N PRO A 336 16.92 2.72 21.82
CA PRO A 336 16.64 1.72 22.85
C PRO A 336 15.50 2.15 23.78
N GLU A 337 14.54 1.26 24.01
CA GLU A 337 13.37 1.49 24.89
C GLU A 337 13.78 1.81 26.34
N THR A 338 14.96 1.35 26.77
CA THR A 338 15.51 1.64 28.08
C THR A 338 15.87 3.12 28.26
N LEU A 339 16.09 3.87 27.18
CA LEU A 339 16.53 5.27 27.20
C LEU A 339 15.39 6.28 26.98
N ILE A 340 14.19 5.82 26.62
CA ILE A 340 13.03 6.68 26.33
C ILE A 340 11.75 6.15 26.97
N ASN A 341 10.73 7.00 27.07
CA ASN A 341 9.36 6.60 27.38
C ASN A 341 8.54 6.57 26.07
N PRO A 342 8.47 5.44 25.36
CA PRO A 342 7.84 5.39 24.03
C PRO A 342 6.31 5.52 24.12
N PRO A 343 5.66 6.12 23.11
CA PRO A 343 4.20 6.11 23.02
C PRO A 343 3.67 4.69 22.72
N SER A 344 2.41 4.43 23.09
CA SER A 344 1.71 3.17 22.78
C SER A 344 1.13 3.11 21.36
N LEU A 345 1.17 4.24 20.64
CA LEU A 345 0.67 4.41 19.27
C LEU A 345 1.70 5.12 18.38
N VAL A 346 1.45 5.15 17.07
CA VAL A 346 2.29 5.89 16.13
C VAL A 346 2.00 7.38 16.24
N VAL A 347 3.02 8.20 16.50
CA VAL A 347 2.89 9.66 16.53
C VAL A 347 3.53 10.25 15.28
N CYS A 348 2.78 11.05 14.53
CA CYS A 348 3.25 11.72 13.32
C CYS A 348 3.25 13.24 13.49
N GLY A 349 4.31 13.88 12.99
CA GLY A 349 4.48 15.32 12.85
C GLY A 349 5.33 15.64 11.62
N PRO A 350 6.45 16.36 11.73
CA PRO A 350 7.39 16.53 10.61
C PRO A 350 8.12 15.22 10.27
N GLY A 351 8.25 14.32 11.26
CA GLY A 351 8.60 12.91 11.11
C GLY A 351 7.56 12.02 11.79
N TYR A 352 7.98 10.89 12.33
CA TYR A 352 7.17 9.96 13.09
C TYR A 352 7.99 9.23 14.15
N VAL A 353 7.29 8.78 15.19
CA VAL A 353 7.78 7.96 16.28
C VAL A 353 6.84 6.77 16.40
N ASN A 354 7.40 5.56 16.29
CA ASN A 354 6.62 4.35 16.56
C ASN A 354 6.69 3.94 18.03
N PRO A 355 5.77 3.08 18.49
CA PRO A 355 5.91 2.37 19.75
C PRO A 355 7.21 1.58 19.84
N ALA A 356 7.66 1.29 21.06
CA ALA A 356 8.75 0.36 21.24
C ALA A 356 8.31 -1.06 20.87
N HIS A 357 9.19 -1.77 20.19
CA HIS A 357 9.03 -3.17 19.86
C HIS A 357 10.38 -3.88 19.92
N ARG A 358 10.40 -5.03 20.59
CA ARG A 358 11.63 -5.83 20.80
C ARG A 358 12.80 -4.99 21.38
N GLY A 359 12.49 -4.09 22.31
CA GLY A 359 13.48 -3.28 23.04
C GLY A 359 13.92 -1.99 22.36
N SER A 360 13.27 -1.56 21.27
CA SER A 360 13.59 -0.28 20.60
C SER A 360 12.37 0.37 19.97
N ALA A 361 12.33 1.70 19.95
CA ALA A 361 11.41 2.49 19.13
C ALA A 361 12.13 3.05 17.90
N LEU A 362 11.41 3.21 16.80
CA LEU A 362 11.96 3.81 15.59
C LEU A 362 11.47 5.24 15.45
N VAL A 363 12.42 6.15 15.29
CA VAL A 363 12.23 7.59 15.12
C VAL A 363 12.71 7.98 13.74
N GLY A 364 11.96 8.78 13.00
CA GLY A 364 12.47 9.29 11.74
C GLY A 364 11.47 10.03 10.89
N ALA A 365 11.81 10.36 9.66
CA ALA A 365 13.11 10.13 9.07
C ALA A 365 13.59 11.40 8.40
N THR A 366 14.91 11.52 8.22
CA THR A 366 15.47 12.59 7.39
C THR A 366 14.95 12.49 5.95
N PHE A 367 15.04 13.62 5.25
CA PHE A 367 14.59 13.77 3.88
C PHE A 367 15.63 14.54 3.08
N ASP A 368 16.63 13.82 2.58
CA ASP A 368 17.82 14.43 1.99
C ASP A 368 17.74 14.39 0.46
N LEU A 369 17.38 15.54 -0.14
CA LEU A 369 17.24 15.69 -1.60
C LEU A 369 18.57 15.82 -2.35
N HIS A 370 19.63 16.23 -1.64
CA HIS A 370 20.93 16.57 -2.22
C HIS A 370 22.05 15.67 -1.73
N ASN A 371 21.72 14.61 -0.98
CA ASN A 371 22.67 13.66 -0.46
C ASN A 371 22.32 12.26 -0.96
N SER A 372 23.25 11.63 -1.69
CA SER A 372 23.13 10.26 -2.19
C SER A 372 24.04 9.27 -1.45
N ASP A 373 24.68 9.69 -0.35
CA ASP A 373 25.55 8.83 0.45
C ASP A 373 24.74 7.70 1.11
N PRO A 374 25.03 6.42 0.82
CA PRO A 374 24.33 5.30 1.43
C PRO A 374 24.71 5.08 2.90
N GLU A 375 25.78 5.71 3.38
CA GLU A 375 26.29 5.50 4.74
C GLU A 375 25.44 6.21 5.80
N VAL A 376 25.40 5.60 6.99
CA VAL A 376 24.76 6.18 8.17
C VAL A 376 25.53 7.41 8.62
N ALA A 377 24.80 8.51 8.85
CA ALA A 377 25.38 9.76 9.33
C ALA A 377 24.88 10.09 10.74
N GLN A 378 25.80 10.33 11.68
CA GLN A 378 25.46 10.75 13.04
C GLN A 378 24.65 12.07 13.06
N ALA A 379 24.90 12.96 12.10
CA ALA A 379 24.14 14.21 11.98
C ALA A 379 22.65 13.95 11.71
N SER A 380 22.32 12.94 10.89
CA SER A 380 20.95 12.53 10.63
C SER A 380 20.28 11.90 11.88
N ASP A 381 21.04 11.17 12.70
CA ASP A 381 20.51 10.66 13.98
C ASP A 381 20.22 11.80 14.95
N ARG A 382 21.11 12.79 15.06
CA ARG A 382 20.87 13.99 15.87
C ARG A 382 19.65 14.77 15.41
N GLU A 383 19.43 14.87 14.09
CA GLU A 383 18.23 15.50 13.53
C GLU A 383 16.95 14.76 13.92
N ASN A 384 16.92 13.44 13.76
CA ASN A 384 15.77 12.62 14.16
C ASN A 384 15.50 12.71 15.68
N LEU A 385 16.54 12.69 16.51
CA LEU A 385 16.41 12.84 17.97
C LEU A 385 15.92 14.23 18.36
N LYS A 386 16.40 15.29 17.70
CA LYS A 386 15.88 16.65 17.91
C LYS A 386 14.39 16.73 17.56
N MET A 387 13.99 16.13 16.43
CA MET A 387 12.58 16.04 16.05
C MET A 387 11.75 15.30 17.10
N LEU A 388 12.26 14.18 17.66
CA LEU A 388 11.62 13.50 18.78
C LEU A 388 11.45 14.42 19.99
N ALA A 389 12.50 15.17 20.38
CA ALA A 389 12.45 16.07 21.52
C ALA A 389 11.42 17.19 21.35
N GLU A 390 11.29 17.73 20.15
CA GLU A 390 10.31 18.77 19.82
C GLU A 390 8.88 18.21 19.77
N LEU A 391 8.70 17.01 19.20
CA LEU A 391 7.38 16.41 18.99
C LEU A 391 6.81 15.76 20.27
N LEU A 392 7.67 15.10 21.06
CA LEU A 392 7.32 14.33 22.25
C LEU A 392 8.36 14.54 23.37
N PRO A 393 8.41 15.72 24.02
CA PRO A 393 9.39 15.98 25.08
C PRO A 393 9.36 14.95 26.22
N SER A 394 8.15 14.49 26.59
CA SER A 394 7.91 13.47 27.62
C SER A 394 8.52 12.10 27.31
N ALA A 395 8.83 11.82 26.04
CA ALA A 395 9.52 10.59 25.66
C ALA A 395 10.98 10.59 26.13
N LEU A 396 11.55 11.75 26.45
CA LEU A 396 12.96 11.91 26.84
C LEU A 396 13.16 12.05 28.36
N ASP A 397 12.11 11.85 29.18
CA ASP A 397 12.20 12.01 30.64
C ASP A 397 13.26 11.10 31.30
N LYS A 398 13.65 9.99 30.66
CA LYS A 398 14.66 9.06 31.16
C LYS A 398 16.09 9.49 30.87
N THR A 399 16.34 10.23 29.80
CA THR A 399 17.71 10.47 29.30
C THR A 399 17.75 11.73 28.42
N GLY A 400 18.75 12.58 28.64
CA GLY A 400 18.96 13.77 27.82
C GLY A 400 19.37 13.44 26.38
N LEU A 401 19.16 14.40 25.48
CA LEU A 401 19.41 14.24 24.04
C LEU A 401 20.86 13.87 23.70
N ASP A 402 21.83 14.46 24.41
CA ASP A 402 23.26 14.26 24.16
C ASP A 402 23.68 12.81 24.45
N ASP A 403 23.21 12.25 25.57
CA ASP A 403 23.50 10.88 26.00
C ASP A 403 22.90 9.84 25.03
N LEU A 404 21.72 10.14 24.46
CA LEU A 404 21.04 9.29 23.47
C LEU A 404 21.84 9.17 22.17
N SER A 405 22.45 10.26 21.70
CA SER A 405 23.07 10.32 20.37
C SER A 405 24.21 9.30 20.15
N SER A 406 24.82 8.79 21.22
CA SER A 406 25.90 7.80 21.18
C SER A 406 25.43 6.34 21.26
N GLN A 407 24.16 6.10 21.57
CA GLN A 407 23.60 4.78 21.88
C GLN A 407 22.51 4.32 20.89
N VAL A 408 22.28 5.10 19.84
CA VAL A 408 21.30 4.81 18.80
C VAL A 408 21.93 4.11 17.59
N ARG A 409 21.08 3.53 16.74
CA ARG A 409 21.51 2.93 15.47
C ARG A 409 20.72 3.52 14.32
N GLY A 410 21.40 4.09 13.34
CA GLY A 410 20.79 4.58 12.12
C GLY A 410 20.59 3.48 11.08
N ARG A 411 19.57 3.63 10.23
CA ARG A 411 19.43 2.87 8.98
C ARG A 411 19.08 3.83 7.85
N VAL A 412 19.87 3.78 6.78
CA VAL A 412 19.65 4.57 5.56
C VAL A 412 18.89 3.74 4.53
N ALA A 413 17.98 4.40 3.83
CA ALA A 413 17.38 3.85 2.63
C ALA A 413 17.01 4.94 1.63
N PHE A 414 16.73 4.52 0.40
CA PHE A 414 16.40 5.41 -0.71
C PHE A 414 14.97 5.21 -1.17
N ARG A 415 14.14 6.24 -1.01
CA ARG A 415 12.76 6.26 -1.51
C ARG A 415 12.79 6.58 -3.00
N CYS A 416 11.86 6.00 -3.76
CA CYS A 416 11.59 6.46 -5.13
C CYS A 416 10.41 7.43 -5.10
N THR A 417 10.59 8.66 -5.55
CA THR A 417 9.54 9.66 -5.66
C THR A 417 9.41 10.17 -7.08
N THR A 418 8.18 10.44 -7.52
CA THR A 418 7.90 11.20 -8.74
C THR A 418 7.91 12.71 -8.46
N HIS A 419 7.99 13.53 -9.52
CA HIS A 419 7.94 15.00 -9.43
C HIS A 419 6.70 15.58 -8.71
N ASP A 420 5.60 14.86 -8.69
CA ASP A 420 4.32 15.24 -8.06
C ASP A 420 3.99 14.41 -6.80
N TYR A 421 4.93 13.58 -6.35
CA TYR A 421 4.79 12.71 -5.17
C TYR A 421 3.61 11.72 -5.23
N GLN A 422 3.12 11.40 -6.42
CA GLN A 422 2.11 10.38 -6.68
C GLN A 422 2.75 9.03 -7.10
N PRO A 423 2.18 7.89 -6.69
CA PRO A 423 2.68 6.59 -7.12
C PRO A 423 2.41 6.33 -8.62
N ILE A 424 3.20 5.46 -9.25
CA ILE A 424 2.92 4.94 -10.58
C ILE A 424 2.62 3.46 -10.52
N ALA A 425 1.57 3.06 -11.24
CA ALA A 425 1.13 1.69 -11.40
C ALA A 425 0.44 1.60 -12.76
N GLY A 426 0.96 0.80 -13.69
CA GLY A 426 0.27 0.57 -14.96
C GLY A 426 1.20 0.15 -16.11
N PRO A 427 0.65 0.00 -17.33
CA PRO A 427 1.41 -0.30 -18.52
C PRO A 427 2.45 0.78 -18.78
N MET A 428 3.66 0.37 -19.16
CA MET A 428 4.70 1.30 -19.57
C MET A 428 4.32 1.95 -20.89
N LYS A 429 4.45 3.28 -20.97
CA LYS A 429 4.20 4.06 -22.19
C LYS A 429 5.50 4.72 -22.66
N SER A 430 5.75 4.68 -23.96
CA SER A 430 6.78 5.51 -24.61
C SER A 430 6.48 6.99 -24.40
N ARG A 431 7.42 7.85 -24.79
CA ARG A 431 7.22 9.31 -24.69
C ARG A 431 6.02 9.79 -25.52
N ASP A 432 5.80 9.15 -26.66
CA ASP A 432 4.72 9.48 -27.60
C ASP A 432 3.37 8.88 -27.17
N GLY A 433 3.34 8.20 -26.01
CA GLY A 433 2.13 7.64 -25.42
C GLY A 433 1.82 6.20 -25.86
N GLU A 434 2.67 5.59 -26.70
CA GLU A 434 2.50 4.21 -27.14
C GLU A 434 2.76 3.22 -26.00
N VAL A 435 1.89 2.23 -25.83
CA VAL A 435 2.06 1.20 -24.81
C VAL A 435 3.18 0.24 -25.23
N ILE A 436 4.11 0.00 -24.31
CA ILE A 436 5.15 -1.02 -24.45
C ILE A 436 4.58 -2.35 -23.97
N GLU A 437 4.12 -3.15 -24.92
CA GLU A 437 3.45 -4.43 -24.65
C GLU A 437 4.29 -5.34 -23.73
N GLY A 438 3.65 -5.87 -22.69
CA GLY A 438 4.26 -6.75 -21.71
C GLY A 438 5.14 -6.07 -20.65
N VAL A 439 5.30 -4.75 -20.65
CA VAL A 439 6.08 -4.02 -19.62
C VAL A 439 5.18 -3.14 -18.77
N TYR A 440 5.32 -3.23 -17.46
CA TYR A 440 4.54 -2.45 -16.49
C TYR A 440 5.47 -1.83 -15.45
N LEU A 441 5.05 -0.70 -14.88
CA LEU A 441 5.73 -0.06 -13.76
C LEU A 441 4.87 -0.16 -12.50
N PHE A 442 5.51 -0.37 -11.35
CA PHE A 442 4.90 -0.25 -10.03
C PHE A 442 5.91 0.33 -9.04
N THR A 443 6.02 1.65 -8.99
CA THR A 443 7.06 2.36 -8.22
C THR A 443 6.62 3.78 -7.85
N GLY A 444 7.54 4.65 -7.45
CA GLY A 444 7.25 6.06 -7.15
C GLY A 444 6.45 6.26 -5.86
N LEU A 445 6.43 5.25 -4.98
CA LEU A 445 5.61 5.18 -3.77
C LEU A 445 6.02 6.16 -2.66
N GLY A 446 7.20 6.79 -2.79
CA GLY A 446 7.76 7.72 -1.82
C GLY A 446 7.82 7.14 -0.41
N SER A 447 7.35 7.91 0.57
CA SER A 447 7.26 7.50 1.98
C SER A 447 5.94 6.79 2.33
N LYS A 448 5.06 6.54 1.35
CA LYS A 448 3.69 6.05 1.58
C LYS A 448 3.43 4.68 0.94
N GLY A 449 4.51 3.92 0.69
CA GLY A 449 4.41 2.61 0.05
C GLY A 449 3.53 1.62 0.81
N LEU A 450 3.55 1.64 2.15
CA LEU A 450 2.68 0.78 2.96
C LEU A 450 1.20 1.09 2.75
N THR A 451 0.85 2.34 2.44
CA THR A 451 -0.53 2.78 2.22
C THR A 451 -1.00 2.53 0.79
N TYR A 452 -0.17 2.81 -0.21
CA TYR A 452 -0.58 2.68 -1.61
C TYR A 452 -0.47 1.25 -2.14
N SER A 453 0.56 0.51 -1.73
CA SER A 453 0.91 -0.74 -2.43
C SER A 453 -0.20 -1.80 -2.42
N PRO A 454 -0.96 -2.03 -1.33
CA PRO A 454 -2.00 -3.05 -1.34
C PRO A 454 -3.07 -2.83 -2.42
N LEU A 455 -3.63 -1.62 -2.52
CA LEU A 455 -4.65 -1.30 -3.52
C LEU A 455 -4.07 -1.28 -4.93
N LEU A 456 -2.85 -0.76 -5.10
CA LEU A 456 -2.21 -0.70 -6.41
C LEU A 456 -1.76 -2.07 -6.93
N ALA A 457 -1.41 -3.01 -6.03
CA ALA A 457 -1.15 -4.40 -6.38
C ALA A 457 -2.42 -5.10 -6.86
N GLU A 458 -3.56 -4.85 -6.22
CA GLU A 458 -4.87 -5.36 -6.67
C GLU A 458 -5.24 -4.79 -8.05
N TYR A 459 -5.07 -3.47 -8.24
CA TYR A 459 -5.29 -2.81 -9.53
C TYR A 459 -4.43 -3.39 -10.66
N LEU A 460 -3.12 -3.55 -10.42
CA LEU A 460 -2.22 -4.11 -11.43
C LEU A 460 -2.54 -5.57 -11.71
N ALA A 461 -2.89 -6.35 -10.70
CA ALA A 461 -3.31 -7.73 -10.89
C ALA A 461 -4.62 -7.79 -11.71
N ASP A 462 -5.57 -6.86 -11.52
CA ASP A 462 -6.78 -6.75 -12.35
C ASP A 462 -6.42 -6.56 -13.82
N LEU A 463 -5.56 -5.57 -14.11
CA LEU A 463 -5.07 -5.32 -15.47
C LEU A 463 -4.34 -6.53 -16.07
N LEU A 464 -3.46 -7.16 -15.29
CA LEU A 464 -2.67 -8.30 -15.76
C LEU A 464 -3.54 -9.55 -15.98
N THR A 465 -4.68 -9.66 -15.32
CA THR A 465 -5.55 -10.84 -15.45
C THR A 465 -6.81 -10.58 -16.29
N GLY A 466 -6.99 -9.35 -16.80
CA GLY A 466 -8.21 -8.96 -17.51
C GLY A 466 -9.46 -9.04 -16.62
N GLN A 467 -9.30 -8.88 -15.30
CA GLN A 467 -10.40 -8.91 -14.34
C GLN A 467 -10.98 -7.51 -14.14
N PRO A 468 -12.24 -7.36 -13.65
CA PRO A 468 -12.83 -6.06 -13.38
C PRO A 468 -11.91 -5.16 -12.55
N CYS A 469 -11.64 -3.95 -13.01
CA CYS A 469 -10.71 -3.03 -12.35
C CYS A 469 -11.25 -2.53 -11.00
N CYS A 470 -10.40 -2.52 -9.96
CA CYS A 470 -10.75 -2.00 -8.64
C CYS A 470 -10.72 -0.47 -8.51
N LEU A 471 -10.26 0.26 -9.54
CA LEU A 471 -10.13 1.70 -9.56
C LEU A 471 -10.94 2.33 -10.71
N PRO A 472 -11.68 3.42 -10.47
CA PRO A 472 -12.32 4.19 -11.52
C PRO A 472 -11.30 4.99 -12.34
N THR A 473 -11.69 5.40 -13.56
CA THR A 473 -10.77 6.00 -14.54
C THR A 473 -10.13 7.29 -14.04
N ASN A 474 -10.84 8.12 -13.27
CA ASN A 474 -10.29 9.37 -12.72
C ASN A 474 -9.08 9.10 -11.81
N LEU A 475 -9.11 8.02 -11.04
CA LEU A 475 -7.98 7.61 -10.19
C LEU A 475 -6.88 6.94 -11.00
N VAL A 476 -7.24 6.11 -12.00
CA VAL A 476 -6.26 5.49 -12.92
C VAL A 476 -5.39 6.53 -13.62
N ARG A 477 -5.97 7.66 -14.05
CA ARG A 477 -5.22 8.78 -14.67
C ARG A 477 -4.09 9.32 -13.79
N ARG A 478 -4.20 9.19 -12.45
CA ARG A 478 -3.16 9.61 -11.50
C ARG A 478 -1.99 8.63 -11.43
N LEU A 479 -2.17 7.41 -11.93
CA LEU A 479 -1.18 6.33 -11.88
C LEU A 479 -0.40 6.15 -13.19
N GLU A 480 -0.88 6.76 -14.28
CA GLU A 480 -0.31 6.57 -15.61
C GLU A 480 1.20 6.84 -15.66
N THR A 481 1.95 5.93 -16.28
CA THR A 481 3.41 6.02 -16.37
C THR A 481 3.87 7.18 -17.26
N GLY A 482 3.07 7.56 -18.25
CA GLY A 482 3.39 8.59 -19.24
C GLY A 482 3.65 9.96 -18.61
N ARG A 483 2.99 10.26 -17.47
CA ARG A 483 3.20 11.52 -16.73
C ARG A 483 4.63 11.65 -16.19
N CYS A 484 5.39 10.57 -16.07
CA CYS A 484 6.75 10.61 -15.56
C CYS A 484 7.79 10.96 -16.62
N HIS A 485 7.47 11.03 -17.91
CA HIS A 485 8.42 11.53 -18.91
C HIS A 485 8.81 12.98 -18.63
N LYS A 486 10.07 13.34 -18.83
CA LYS A 486 10.54 14.72 -18.80
C LYS A 486 10.05 15.45 -20.06
N PRO A 487 9.44 16.65 -19.93
CA PRO A 487 9.08 17.45 -21.10
C PRO A 487 10.30 17.74 -21.99
N VAL A 488 10.11 17.82 -23.31
CA VAL A 488 11.14 18.38 -24.20
C VAL A 488 11.27 19.86 -23.81
N LYS A 489 12.49 20.37 -23.64
CA LYS A 489 12.68 21.81 -23.70
C LYS A 489 12.70 22.14 -25.19
N ASP A 490 11.66 22.83 -25.66
CA ASP A 490 11.62 23.39 -27.02
C ASP A 490 12.84 24.26 -27.32
#